data_AF-A0A6M5F7M0-F1
#
_entry.id   AF-A0A6M5F7M0-F1
#
_cell.length_a   1.000
_cell.length_b   1.000
_cell.length_c   1.000
_cell.angle_alpha   90.00
_cell.angle_beta   90.00
_cell.angle_gamma   90.00
#
_symmetry.space_group_name_H-M   'P 1'
#
loop_
_entity.id
_entity.type
_entity.pdbx_description
1 polymer ?
#
loop_
_entity_poly.entity_id
_entity_poly.type
_entity_poly.pdbx_seq_one_letter_code
_entity_poly.pdbx_strand_id
1 'polypeptide(L)'
;MAGYDDFFVINVTGGDITVRTSKKIRNEHLWQIIQNGGVEAAWAIDESTFGLRASYSEPLIVAKVLLDCFGTGTWRITGDLADDVRKWCYTMRKAQYEKHFHEAVITGDGDQILKYYDLLEELLEEESIVRLV
;
A
#
# COMPACT_ATOMS: atom_id res chain seq x y z
N MET A 1 0.70 -15.48 -16.11
CA MET A 1 0.77 -15.25 -14.64
C MET A 1 -0.14 -14.07 -14.36
N ALA A 2 -1.02 -14.20 -13.36
CA ALA A 2 -2.15 -13.29 -13.10
C ALA A 2 -1.73 -11.80 -13.07
N GLY A 3 -2.61 -10.93 -13.55
CA GLY A 3 -2.38 -9.51 -13.91
C GLY A 3 -2.09 -8.57 -12.75
N TYR A 4 -1.03 -8.82 -12.00
CA TYR A 4 -0.48 -7.88 -11.03
C TYR A 4 0.50 -6.94 -11.72
N ASP A 5 0.45 -5.65 -11.36
CA ASP A 5 1.38 -4.64 -11.84
C ASP A 5 2.78 -4.87 -11.26
N ASP A 6 2.83 -5.18 -9.96
CA ASP A 6 4.05 -5.30 -9.18
C ASP A 6 3.92 -6.34 -8.05
N PHE A 7 5.06 -6.78 -7.50
CA PHE A 7 5.10 -7.61 -6.31
C PHE A 7 5.82 -6.94 -5.14
N PHE A 8 5.44 -7.33 -3.93
CA PHE A 8 6.11 -6.99 -2.69
C PHE A 8 6.22 -8.25 -1.81
N VAL A 9 7.44 -8.60 -1.41
CA VAL A 9 7.73 -9.69 -0.47
C VAL A 9 8.24 -9.07 0.81
N ILE A 10 7.50 -9.26 1.90
CA ILE A 10 7.76 -8.65 3.20
C ILE A 10 8.36 -9.73 4.11
N ASN A 11 9.46 -9.43 4.78
CA ASN A 11 10.07 -10.30 5.78
C ASN A 11 10.40 -9.50 7.03
N VAL A 12 10.16 -10.07 8.21
CA VAL A 12 10.47 -9.43 9.49
C VAL A 12 11.59 -10.20 10.18
N THR A 13 12.66 -9.50 10.57
CA THR A 13 13.79 -10.12 11.28
C THR A 13 14.30 -9.18 12.35
N GLY A 14 14.24 -9.60 13.61
CA GLY A 14 14.74 -8.80 14.73
C GLY A 14 14.02 -7.45 14.92
N GLY A 15 12.76 -7.33 14.47
CA GLY A 15 11.98 -6.10 14.50
C GLY A 15 12.23 -5.16 13.31
N ASP A 16 13.19 -5.48 12.45
CA ASP A 16 13.41 -4.76 11.19
C ASP A 16 12.65 -5.45 10.06
N ILE A 17 12.02 -4.64 9.21
CA ILE A 17 11.20 -5.10 8.10
C ILE A 17 12.00 -4.94 6.81
N THR A 18 12.10 -5.99 6.02
CA THR A 18 12.69 -5.95 4.69
C THR A 18 11.62 -6.19 3.63
N VAL A 19 11.59 -5.32 2.63
CA VAL A 19 10.65 -5.40 1.51
C VAL A 19 11.43 -5.54 0.21
N ARG A 20 11.21 -6.65 -0.49
CA ARG A 20 11.69 -6.89 -1.85
C ARG A 20 10.57 -6.62 -2.84
N THR A 21 10.85 -5.94 -3.93
CA THR A 21 9.85 -5.55 -4.93
C THR A 21 10.35 -5.72 -6.37
N SER A 22 9.43 -5.76 -7.34
CA SER A 22 9.73 -5.62 -8.77
C SER A 22 10.17 -4.20 -9.15
N LYS A 23 9.85 -3.19 -8.34
CA LYS A 23 10.17 -1.79 -8.63
C LYS A 23 11.63 -1.47 -8.31
N LYS A 24 12.25 -0.66 -9.17
CA LYS A 24 13.59 -0.13 -8.89
C LYS A 24 13.54 0.90 -7.77
N ILE A 25 14.22 0.63 -6.66
CA ILE A 25 14.37 1.53 -5.52
C ILE A 25 15.33 2.67 -5.90
N ARG A 26 14.95 3.89 -5.53
CA ARG A 26 15.67 5.13 -5.80
C ARG A 26 15.77 5.89 -4.48
N ASN A 27 16.71 6.82 -4.39
CA ASN A 27 16.88 7.66 -3.19
C ASN A 27 15.60 8.43 -2.83
N GLU A 28 14.82 8.84 -3.83
CA GLU A 28 13.52 9.49 -3.63
C GLU A 28 12.53 8.60 -2.86
N HIS A 29 12.48 7.29 -3.17
CA HIS A 29 11.64 6.34 -2.43
C HIS A 29 12.07 6.25 -0.97
N LEU A 30 13.38 6.16 -0.68
CA LEU A 30 13.86 6.12 0.70
C LEU A 30 13.52 7.39 1.47
N TRP A 31 13.63 8.56 0.83
CA TRP A 31 13.24 9.83 1.43
C TRP A 31 11.74 9.88 1.75
N GLN A 32 10.89 9.40 0.84
CA GLN A 32 9.45 9.32 1.07
C GLN A 32 9.10 8.32 2.18
N ILE A 33 9.80 7.18 2.26
CA ILE A 33 9.60 6.19 3.32
C ILE A 33 9.90 6.80 4.69
N ILE A 34 11.01 7.53 4.85
CA ILE A 34 11.36 8.17 6.14
C ILE A 34 10.36 9.26 6.54
N GLN A 35 9.68 9.89 5.58
CA GLN A 35 8.64 10.87 5.84
C GLN A 35 7.31 10.26 6.32
N ASN A 36 7.13 8.94 6.18
CA ASN A 36 5.92 8.28 6.67
C ASN A 36 5.89 8.27 8.20
N GLY A 37 4.84 8.85 8.77
CA GLY A 37 4.61 8.87 10.22
C GLY A 37 4.56 7.45 10.80
N GLY A 38 5.56 7.11 11.61
CA GLY A 38 5.71 5.80 12.22
C GLY A 38 6.99 5.06 11.79
N VAL A 39 7.64 5.47 10.71
CA VAL A 39 8.96 4.95 10.31
C VAL A 39 10.07 5.64 11.12
N GLU A 40 10.91 4.86 11.78
CA GLU A 40 12.06 5.36 12.57
C GLU A 40 13.34 5.43 11.74
N ALA A 41 13.51 4.49 10.81
CA ALA A 41 14.65 4.41 9.93
C ALA A 41 14.28 3.67 8.64
N ALA A 42 14.94 4.01 7.53
CA ALA A 42 14.87 3.25 6.30
C ALA A 42 16.22 3.25 5.58
N TRP A 43 16.52 2.17 4.85
CA TRP A 43 17.77 2.02 4.10
C TRP A 43 17.54 1.18 2.84
N ALA A 44 18.33 1.42 1.79
CA ALA A 44 18.41 0.48 0.68
C ALA A 44 19.35 -0.68 1.04
N ILE A 45 18.97 -1.88 0.64
CA ILE A 45 19.83 -3.07 0.68
C ILE A 45 20.42 -3.28 -0.72
N ASP A 46 19.56 -3.22 -1.74
CA ASP A 46 19.93 -3.27 -3.15
C ASP A 46 18.93 -2.46 -4.00
N GLU A 47 19.03 -2.53 -5.33
CA GLU A 47 18.17 -1.76 -6.23
C GLU A 47 16.70 -2.20 -6.28
N SER A 48 16.35 -3.31 -5.61
CA SER A 48 15.01 -3.92 -5.57
C SER A 48 14.56 -4.28 -4.15
N THR A 49 15.37 -3.95 -3.15
CA THR A 49 15.13 -4.33 -1.75
C THR A 49 15.48 -3.17 -0.83
N PHE A 50 14.55 -2.84 0.07
CA PHE A 50 14.77 -1.85 1.11
C PHE A 50 14.40 -2.41 2.48
N GLY A 51 15.03 -1.87 3.51
CA GLY A 51 14.68 -2.13 4.90
C GLY A 51 14.06 -0.90 5.55
N LEU A 52 13.20 -1.12 6.54
CA LEU A 52 12.65 -0.09 7.39
C LEU A 52 12.43 -0.58 8.82
N ARG A 53 12.51 0.34 9.77
CA ARG A 53 12.14 0.13 11.17
C ARG A 53 10.89 0.92 11.50
N ALA A 54 9.92 0.27 12.13
CA ALA A 54 8.64 0.84 12.52
C ALA A 54 8.58 1.07 14.04
N SER A 55 8.03 2.21 14.46
CA SER A 55 7.87 2.61 15.88
C SER A 55 6.70 1.95 16.60
N TYR A 56 5.75 1.38 15.86
CA TYR A 56 4.59 0.63 16.35
C TYR A 56 4.08 -0.30 15.23
N SER A 57 2.90 -0.91 15.40
CA SER A 57 2.25 -1.89 14.49
C SER A 57 2.85 -1.98 13.08
N GLU A 58 3.67 -3.02 12.88
CA GLU A 58 4.42 -3.28 11.66
C GLU A 58 3.55 -3.34 10.39
N PRO A 59 2.34 -3.97 10.38
CA PRO A 59 1.53 -4.05 9.15
C PRO A 59 0.97 -2.72 8.65
N LEU A 60 0.51 -1.84 9.56
CA LEU A 60 -0.09 -0.55 9.17
C LEU A 60 0.95 0.38 8.56
N ILE A 61 2.16 0.43 9.15
CA ILE A 61 3.24 1.27 8.64
C ILE A 61 3.72 0.78 7.28
N VAL A 62 3.84 -0.53 7.09
CA VAL A 62 4.18 -1.10 5.79
C VAL A 62 3.10 -0.76 4.76
N ALA A 63 1.81 -0.91 5.09
CA ALA A 63 0.73 -0.55 4.18
C ALA A 63 0.78 0.93 3.75
N LYS A 64 1.01 1.86 4.70
CA LYS A 64 1.21 3.29 4.41
C LYS A 64 2.36 3.52 3.46
N VAL A 65 3.52 2.93 3.76
CA VAL A 65 4.71 3.03 2.90
C VAL A 65 4.42 2.54 1.49
N LEU A 66 3.73 1.41 1.34
CA LEU A 66 3.38 0.89 0.02
C LEU A 66 2.50 1.89 -0.74
N LEU A 67 1.41 2.36 -0.12
CA LEU A 67 0.46 3.29 -0.74
C LEU A 67 1.08 4.65 -1.09
N ASP A 68 1.78 5.27 -0.13
CA ASP A 68 2.28 6.63 -0.26
C ASP A 68 3.52 6.72 -1.16
N CYS A 69 4.38 5.69 -1.16
CA CYS A 69 5.63 5.70 -1.93
C CYS A 69 5.52 4.98 -3.29
N PHE A 70 4.62 4.01 -3.42
CA PHE A 70 4.52 3.17 -4.62
C PHE A 70 3.16 3.25 -5.33
N GLY A 71 2.20 4.00 -4.78
CA GLY A 71 0.93 4.36 -5.41
C GLY A 71 -0.22 3.40 -5.10
N THR A 72 -1.26 3.39 -5.94
CA THR A 72 -2.35 2.41 -5.87
C THR A 72 -2.31 1.57 -7.14
N GLY A 73 -1.87 0.32 -7.02
CA GLY A 73 -1.84 -0.63 -8.15
C GLY A 73 -2.22 -2.04 -7.69
N THR A 74 -2.42 -2.94 -8.64
CA THR A 74 -2.79 -4.32 -8.34
C THR A 74 -1.53 -5.08 -7.91
N TRP A 75 -1.28 -5.11 -6.61
CA TRP A 75 -0.05 -5.68 -6.06
C TRP A 75 -0.20 -7.11 -5.59
N ARG A 76 0.83 -7.91 -5.86
CA ARG A 76 1.01 -9.19 -5.20
C ARG A 76 1.85 -9.03 -3.93
N ILE A 77 1.20 -9.04 -2.76
CA ILE A 77 1.88 -8.96 -1.45
C ILE A 77 1.99 -10.35 -0.82
N THR A 78 3.21 -10.76 -0.46
CA THR A 78 3.52 -12.08 0.13
C THR A 78 4.55 -11.95 1.26
N GLY A 79 4.76 -13.05 2.01
CA GLY A 79 5.71 -13.10 3.13
C GLY A 79 5.06 -12.81 4.48
N ASP A 80 5.87 -12.38 5.44
CA ASP A 80 5.42 -12.04 6.78
C ASP A 80 4.46 -10.85 6.75
N LEU A 81 3.45 -10.88 7.61
CA LEU A 81 2.43 -9.82 7.75
C LEU A 81 1.60 -9.55 6.48
N ALA A 82 1.76 -10.33 5.40
CA ALA A 82 1.19 -10.02 4.10
C ALA A 82 -0.34 -9.89 4.12
N ASP A 83 -1.04 -10.75 4.86
CA ASP A 83 -2.50 -10.70 4.97
C ASP A 83 -2.96 -9.43 5.70
N ASP A 84 -2.27 -9.03 6.76
CA ASP A 84 -2.61 -7.83 7.53
C ASP A 84 -2.25 -6.56 6.77
N VAL A 85 -1.12 -6.55 6.06
CA VAL A 85 -0.74 -5.45 5.16
C VAL A 85 -1.77 -5.30 4.05
N ARG A 86 -2.23 -6.40 3.42
CA ARG A 86 -3.30 -6.36 2.41
C ARG A 86 -4.59 -5.78 2.97
N LYS A 87 -5.01 -6.20 4.17
CA LYS A 87 -6.20 -5.66 4.85
C LYS A 87 -6.05 -4.16 5.10
N TRP A 88 -4.91 -3.71 5.60
CA TRP A 88 -4.67 -2.28 5.84
C TRP A 88 -4.65 -1.47 4.54
N CYS A 89 -3.97 -1.96 3.49
CA CYS A 89 -4.01 -1.32 2.17
C CYS A 89 -5.45 -1.15 1.68
N TYR A 90 -6.27 -2.21 1.77
CA TYR A 90 -7.69 -2.16 1.41
C TYR A 90 -8.46 -1.13 2.26
N THR A 91 -8.37 -1.21 3.59
CA THR A 91 -9.08 -0.32 4.50
C THR A 91 -8.72 1.15 4.25
N MET A 92 -7.45 1.45 4.01
CA MET A 92 -6.98 2.80 3.76
C MET A 92 -7.44 3.33 2.39
N ARG A 93 -7.31 2.52 1.32
CA ARG A 93 -7.81 2.89 -0.02
C ARG A 93 -9.32 3.14 0.00
N LYS A 94 -10.09 2.25 0.65
CA LYS A 94 -11.53 2.39 0.81
C LYS A 94 -11.90 3.71 1.48
N ALA A 95 -11.32 3.98 2.64
CA ALA A 95 -11.60 5.21 3.38
C ALA A 95 -11.25 6.47 2.57
N GLN A 96 -10.16 6.42 1.80
CA GLN A 96 -9.77 7.53 0.91
C GLN A 96 -10.77 7.73 -0.23
N TYR A 97 -11.18 6.66 -0.92
CA TYR A 97 -12.14 6.73 -2.02
C TYR A 97 -13.53 7.15 -1.53
N GLU A 98 -14.00 6.62 -0.39
CA GLU A 98 -15.26 7.04 0.24
C GLU A 98 -15.25 8.52 0.59
N LYS A 99 -14.14 9.01 1.14
CA LYS A 99 -13.97 10.44 1.44
C LYS A 99 -14.06 11.30 0.17
N HIS A 100 -13.30 10.95 -0.87
CA HIS A 100 -13.31 11.73 -2.11
C HIS A 100 -14.64 11.65 -2.87
N PHE A 101 -15.30 10.49 -2.83
CA PHE A 101 -16.66 10.33 -3.33
C PHE A 101 -17.62 11.28 -2.60
N HIS A 102 -17.58 11.30 -1.26
CA HIS A 102 -18.43 12.19 -0.47
C HIS A 102 -18.16 13.68 -0.75
N GLU A 103 -16.88 14.06 -0.88
CA GLU A 103 -16.49 15.43 -1.26
C GLU A 103 -17.04 15.80 -2.65
N ALA A 104 -16.93 14.90 -3.63
CA ALA A 104 -17.46 15.10 -4.99
C ALA A 104 -18.99 15.23 -5.02
N VAL A 105 -19.70 14.46 -4.19
CA VAL A 105 -21.16 14.58 -4.02
C VAL A 105 -21.54 15.94 -3.45
N ILE A 106 -20.80 16.44 -2.45
CA ILE A 106 -21.06 17.77 -1.86
C ILE A 106 -20.84 18.89 -2.89
N THR A 107 -19.80 18.79 -3.71
CA THR A 107 -19.47 19.83 -4.70
C THR A 107 -20.26 19.71 -6.00
N GLY A 108 -20.97 18.59 -6.22
CA GLY A 108 -21.71 18.32 -7.45
C GLY A 108 -20.81 18.01 -8.65
N ASP A 109 -19.58 17.55 -8.42
CA ASP A 109 -18.63 17.18 -9.47
C ASP A 109 -18.94 15.77 -10.00
N GLY A 110 -19.79 15.72 -11.04
CA GLY A 110 -20.26 14.47 -11.64
C GLY A 110 -19.14 13.53 -12.12
N ASP A 111 -18.04 14.08 -12.64
CA ASP A 111 -16.92 13.29 -13.14
C ASP A 111 -16.17 12.60 -11.99
N GLN A 112 -15.93 13.32 -10.89
CA GLN A 112 -15.30 12.73 -9.71
C GLN A 112 -16.22 11.73 -8.99
N ILE A 113 -17.54 11.98 -8.97
CA ILE A 113 -18.53 11.02 -8.42
C ILE A 113 -18.42 9.68 -9.16
N LEU A 114 -18.50 9.69 -10.50
CA LEU A 114 -18.41 8.47 -11.30
C LEU A 114 -17.05 7.77 -11.09
N LYS A 115 -15.95 8.54 -11.14
CA LYS A 115 -14.60 8.01 -10.95
C LYS A 115 -14.46 7.27 -9.61
N TYR A 116 -14.85 7.89 -8.49
CA TYR A 116 -14.67 7.27 -7.18
C TYR A 116 -15.71 6.18 -6.89
N TYR A 117 -16.87 6.23 -7.55
CA TYR A 117 -17.83 5.11 -7.54
C TYR A 117 -17.21 3.86 -8.19
N ASP A 118 -16.68 3.98 -9.40
CA ASP A 118 -16.06 2.87 -10.13
C ASP A 118 -14.87 2.29 -9.34
N LEU A 119 -14.02 3.14 -8.75
CA LEU A 119 -12.89 2.72 -7.92
C LEU A 119 -13.33 1.98 -6.64
N LEU A 120 -14.48 2.32 -6.07
CA LEU A 120 -15.04 1.62 -4.91
C LEU A 120 -15.61 0.25 -5.31
N GLU A 121 -16.24 0.14 -6.49
CA GLU A 121 -16.71 -1.15 -7.02
C GLU A 121 -15.53 -2.09 -7.29
N GLU A 122 -14.48 -1.60 -7.96
CA GLU A 122 -13.26 -2.38 -8.22
C GLU A 122 -12.62 -2.89 -6.91
N LEU A 123 -12.55 -2.01 -5.90
CA LEU A 123 -11.98 -2.39 -4.60
C LEU A 123 -12.82 -3.48 -3.89
N LEU A 124 -14.14 -3.47 -4.05
CA LEU A 124 -15.03 -4.51 -3.50
C LEU A 124 -14.82 -5.87 -4.21
N GLU A 125 -14.56 -5.86 -5.51
CA GLU A 125 -14.17 -7.07 -6.24
C GLU A 125 -12.83 -7.62 -5.72
N GLU A 126 -11.83 -6.75 -5.51
CA GLU A 126 -10.54 -7.14 -4.92
C GLU A 126 -10.69 -7.70 -3.49
N GLU A 127 -11.58 -7.14 -2.67
CA GLU A 127 -11.86 -7.64 -1.31
C GLU A 127 -12.35 -9.09 -1.32
N SER A 128 -13.19 -9.44 -2.30
CA SER A 128 -13.71 -10.80 -2.44
C SER A 128 -12.58 -11.81 -2.67
N ILE A 129 -11.55 -11.42 -3.40
CA ILE A 129 -10.35 -12.24 -3.67
C ILE A 129 -9.49 -12.34 -2.41
N VAL A 130 -9.29 -11.23 -1.69
CA VAL A 130 -8.53 -11.22 -0.41
C VAL A 130 -9.18 -12.11 0.65
N ARG A 131 -10.51 -12.26 0.64
CA ARG A 131 -11.23 -13.15 1.57
C ARG A 131 -11.22 -14.63 1.18
N LEU A 132 -10.87 -14.97 -0.06
CA LEU A 132 -10.90 -16.34 -0.60
C LEU A 132 -9.56 -17.08 -0.51
N VAL A 133 -8.45 -16.35 -0.34
CA VAL A 133 -7.08 -16.87 -0.20
C VAL A 133 -6.69 -16.96 1.27
#